data_AF-A0A9Q3D6X6-F1
#
_entry.id   AF-A0A9Q3D6X6-F1
#
_cell.length_a   1.000
_cell.length_b   1.000
_cell.length_c   1.000
_cell.angle_alpha   90.00
_cell.angle_beta   90.00
_cell.angle_gamma   90.00
#
_symmetry.space_group_name_H-M   'P 1'
#
loop_
_entity.id
_entity.type
_entity.pdbx_description
1 polymer ?
#
loop_
_entity_poly.entity_id
_entity_poly.type
_entity_poly.pdbx_seq_one_letter_code
_entity_poly.pdbx_strand_id
1 'polypeptide(L)'
;MKAPEYFYGTQPFKVRSFIQSCQLIFHNYLAKLSQERKKFLYATSFLIGRAAKWIEPYLSNLTNQDPNYLLNSWSLFESQLFTLFGDPHEVRKAEAELDSLGMKEGGHVSL
;
A
#
# COMPACT_ATOMS: atom_id res chain seq x y z
N MET A 1 8.94 -16.95 -4.31
CA MET A 1 8.40 -15.56 -4.23
C MET A 1 8.91 -14.92 -2.96
N LYS A 2 9.28 -13.63 -3.01
CA LYS A 2 9.73 -12.88 -1.82
C LYS A 2 8.50 -12.40 -1.04
N ALA A 3 8.51 -12.57 0.28
CA ALA A 3 7.47 -11.99 1.15
C ALA A 3 7.56 -10.45 1.15
N PRO A 4 6.45 -9.73 1.46
CA PRO A 4 6.51 -8.29 1.67
C PRO A 4 7.52 -7.92 2.77
N GLU A 5 8.12 -6.74 2.62
CA GLU A 5 8.89 -6.15 3.71
C GLU A 5 7.94 -5.57 4.77
N TYR A 6 8.42 -5.50 6.01
CA TYR A 6 7.64 -4.90 7.09
C TYR A 6 7.37 -3.42 6.83
N PHE A 7 6.13 -3.00 7.03
CA PHE A 7 5.70 -1.63 6.83
C PHE A 7 5.44 -0.93 8.16
N TYR A 8 6.25 0.08 8.46
CA TYR A 8 6.20 0.80 9.75
C TYR A 8 5.14 1.92 9.79
N GLY A 9 4.71 2.44 8.64
CA GLY A 9 3.77 3.57 8.56
C GLY A 9 4.40 4.96 8.76
N THR A 10 5.73 5.08 8.71
CA THR A 10 6.44 6.37 8.80
C THR A 10 7.10 6.80 7.49
N GLN A 11 7.11 5.93 6.48
CA GLN A 11 7.79 6.14 5.20
C GLN A 11 6.75 6.12 4.06
N PRO A 12 6.20 7.27 3.66
CA PRO A 12 5.06 7.30 2.75
C PRO A 12 5.32 6.65 1.40
N PHE A 13 6.51 6.86 0.84
CA PHE A 13 6.95 6.27 -0.42
C PHE A 13 7.02 4.72 -0.41
N LYS A 14 6.95 4.06 0.77
CA LYS A 14 6.97 2.58 0.85
C LYS A 14 5.60 1.94 0.78
N VAL A 15 4.50 2.69 0.94
CA VAL A 15 3.15 2.11 0.97
C VAL A 15 2.82 1.43 -0.36
N ARG A 16 3.22 2.03 -1.48
CA ARG A 16 3.02 1.49 -2.83
C ARG A 16 3.75 0.15 -3.01
N SER A 17 5.04 0.10 -2.68
CA SER A 17 5.85 -1.12 -2.79
C SER A 17 5.35 -2.25 -1.89
N PHE A 18 4.86 -1.90 -0.69
CA PHE A 18 4.22 -2.84 0.22
C PHE A 18 2.95 -3.46 -0.39
N ILE A 19 2.02 -2.62 -0.85
CA ILE A 19 0.76 -3.06 -1.49
C ILE A 19 1.02 -3.92 -2.72
N GLN A 20 1.94 -3.49 -3.61
CA GLN A 20 2.31 -4.26 -4.80
C GLN A 20 2.87 -5.64 -4.46
N SER A 21 3.69 -5.74 -3.41
CA SER A 21 4.23 -7.03 -2.95
C SER A 21 3.11 -7.95 -2.46
N CYS A 22 2.14 -7.43 -1.70
CA CYS A 22 0.95 -8.19 -1.28
C CYS A 22 0.13 -8.65 -2.49
N GLN A 23 -0.19 -7.75 -3.43
CA GLN A 23 -0.96 -8.06 -4.64
C GLN A 23 -0.30 -9.16 -5.47
N LEU A 24 1.02 -9.15 -5.61
CA LEU A 24 1.75 -10.19 -6.34
C LEU A 24 1.57 -11.57 -5.69
N ILE A 25 1.69 -11.67 -4.36
CA ILE A 25 1.42 -12.91 -3.62
C ILE A 25 -0.04 -13.34 -3.79
N PHE A 26 -0.98 -12.39 -3.76
CA PHE A 26 -2.40 -12.71 -3.88
C PHE A 26 -2.75 -13.28 -5.24
N HIS A 27 -2.21 -12.72 -6.32
CA HIS A 27 -2.45 -13.22 -7.68
C HIS A 27 -1.82 -14.60 -7.93
N ASN A 28 -0.64 -14.87 -7.36
CA ASN A 28 0.10 -16.10 -7.64
C ASN A 28 -0.25 -17.26 -6.71
N TYR A 29 -0.56 -16.97 -5.44
CA TYR A 29 -0.70 -18.00 -4.40
C TYR A 29 -2.08 -18.01 -3.74
N LEU A 30 -2.65 -16.83 -3.49
CA LEU A 30 -3.98 -16.72 -2.85
C LEU A 30 -5.13 -16.57 -3.85
N ALA A 31 -4.91 -16.74 -5.16
CA ALA A 31 -5.96 -16.61 -6.16
C ALA A 31 -7.13 -17.59 -5.94
N LYS A 32 -6.85 -18.75 -5.31
CA LYS A 32 -7.86 -19.75 -4.92
C LYS A 32 -8.53 -19.48 -3.57
N LEU A 33 -8.04 -18.50 -2.81
CA LEU A 33 -8.52 -18.17 -1.47
C LEU A 33 -9.41 -16.92 -1.55
N SER A 34 -10.67 -17.15 -1.93
CA SER A 34 -11.74 -16.16 -2.08
C SER A 34 -12.22 -15.50 -0.77
N GLN A 35 -11.33 -15.29 0.19
CA GLN A 35 -11.69 -14.58 1.41
C GLN A 35 -10.82 -13.35 1.53
N GLU A 36 -11.39 -12.19 1.21
CA GLU A 36 -10.84 -10.85 1.44
C GLU A 36 -10.20 -10.73 2.83
N ARG A 37 -10.82 -11.38 3.82
CA ARG A 37 -10.30 -11.57 5.18
C ARG A 37 -8.90 -12.15 5.25
N LYS A 38 -8.54 -13.12 4.42
CA LYS A 38 -7.20 -13.71 4.39
C LYS A 38 -6.17 -12.77 3.78
N LYS A 39 -6.55 -11.99 2.76
CA LYS A 39 -5.70 -10.94 2.18
C LYS A 39 -5.40 -9.86 3.21
N PHE A 40 -6.44 -9.40 3.91
CA PHE A 40 -6.32 -8.49 5.04
C PHE A 40 -5.38 -9.05 6.10
N LEU A 41 -5.68 -10.23 6.65
CA LEU A 41 -4.87 -10.84 7.71
C LEU A 41 -3.40 -11.01 7.29
N TYR A 42 -3.16 -11.49 6.07
CA TYR A 42 -1.82 -11.61 5.52
C TYR A 42 -1.10 -10.26 5.48
N ALA A 43 -1.70 -9.21 4.93
CA ALA A 43 -1.06 -7.90 4.88
C ALA A 43 -0.82 -7.34 6.30
N THR A 44 -1.77 -7.50 7.21
CA THR A 44 -1.64 -7.02 8.59
C THR A 44 -0.49 -7.65 9.36
N SER A 45 -0.09 -8.89 9.05
CA SER A 45 1.06 -9.54 9.72
C SER A 45 2.41 -8.88 9.39
N PHE A 46 2.46 -8.02 8.38
CA PHE A 46 3.65 -7.27 8.00
C PHE A 46 3.59 -5.80 8.46
N LEU A 47 2.50 -5.38 9.11
CA LEU A 47 2.41 -4.04 9.68
C LEU A 47 3.14 -4.01 11.03
N ILE A 48 4.01 -3.02 11.20
CA ILE A 48 4.74 -2.78 12.46
C ILE A 48 4.63 -1.29 12.84
N GLY A 49 5.09 -0.94 14.05
CA GLY A 49 5.20 0.46 14.46
C GLY A 49 3.88 1.23 14.40
N ARG A 50 3.87 2.37 13.70
CA ARG A 50 2.68 3.24 13.58
C ARG A 50 1.54 2.55 12.84
N ALA A 51 1.85 1.77 11.79
CA ALA A 51 0.84 1.04 11.03
C ALA A 51 0.18 -0.07 11.88
N ALA A 52 0.95 -0.76 12.72
CA ALA A 52 0.41 -1.76 13.65
C ALA A 52 -0.54 -1.14 14.69
N LYS A 53 -0.18 0.00 15.28
CA LYS A 53 -1.04 0.71 16.23
C LYS A 53 -2.39 1.12 15.62
N TRP A 54 -2.37 1.52 14.34
CA TRP A 54 -3.61 1.87 13.63
C TRP A 54 -4.52 0.66 13.40
N ILE A 55 -3.95 -0.50 13.05
CA ILE A 55 -4.75 -1.67 12.69
C ILE A 55 -5.23 -2.48 13.91
N GLU A 56 -4.61 -2.30 15.07
CA GLU A 56 -4.87 -3.03 16.31
C GLU A 56 -6.36 -3.13 16.68
N PRO A 57 -7.18 -2.05 16.64
CA PRO A 57 -8.60 -2.14 17.00
C PRO A 57 -9.41 -3.06 16.07
N TYR A 58 -8.97 -3.22 14.83
CA TYR A 58 -9.59 -4.11 13.84
C TYR A 58 -9.20 -5.58 14.07
N LEU A 59 -8.00 -5.82 14.63
CA LEU A 59 -7.50 -7.15 14.98
C LEU A 59 -8.07 -7.66 16.31
N SER A 60 -8.34 -6.77 17.28
CA SER A 60 -8.99 -7.16 18.54
C SER A 60 -10.42 -7.69 18.36
N ASN A 61 -11.05 -7.37 17.23
CA ASN A 61 -12.43 -7.74 16.91
C ASN A 61 -12.55 -8.86 15.87
N LEU A 62 -11.51 -9.68 15.66
CA LEU A 62 -11.54 -10.75 14.64
C LEU A 62 -12.62 -11.81 14.88
N THR A 63 -13.08 -12.00 16.12
CA THR A 63 -14.12 -12.99 16.47
C THR A 63 -15.54 -12.42 16.38
N ASN A 64 -15.70 -11.09 16.34
CA ASN A 64 -17.01 -10.47 16.21
C ASN A 64 -17.53 -10.64 14.78
N GLN A 65 -18.78 -11.09 14.66
CA GLN A 65 -19.49 -11.26 13.39
C GLN A 65 -20.00 -9.93 12.81
N ASP A 66 -19.77 -8.82 13.51
CA ASP A 66 -20.07 -7.48 13.02
C ASP A 66 -19.32 -7.26 11.69
N PRO A 67 -19.93 -6.66 10.64
CA PRO A 67 -19.26 -6.45 9.37
C PRO A 67 -18.16 -5.41 9.56
N ASN A 68 -17.00 -5.86 10.02
CA ASN A 68 -15.82 -5.04 10.05
C ASN A 68 -15.43 -4.76 8.59
N TYR A 69 -15.87 -3.61 8.09
CA TYR A 69 -15.86 -3.26 6.66
C TYR A 69 -14.45 -3.34 6.06
N LEU A 70 -13.42 -3.07 6.87
CA LEU A 70 -12.01 -3.18 6.51
C LEU A 70 -11.53 -4.64 6.38
N LEU A 71 -12.01 -5.53 7.25
CA LEU A 71 -11.64 -6.96 7.24
C LEU A 71 -12.15 -7.67 5.98
N ASN A 72 -13.32 -7.24 5.48
CA ASN A 72 -14.03 -7.90 4.39
C ASN A 72 -13.84 -7.23 3.03
N SER A 73 -12.99 -6.20 2.93
CA SER A 73 -12.73 -5.49 1.67
C SER A 73 -11.27 -5.08 1.56
N TRP A 74 -10.53 -5.78 0.68
CA TRP A 74 -9.16 -5.42 0.35
C TRP A 74 -9.06 -4.00 -0.22
N SER A 75 -9.99 -3.60 -1.09
CA SER A 75 -9.97 -2.27 -1.70
C SER A 75 -10.13 -1.15 -0.67
N LEU A 76 -10.97 -1.33 0.35
CA LEU A 76 -11.10 -0.37 1.45
C LEU A 76 -9.83 -0.34 2.31
N PHE A 77 -9.24 -1.50 2.61
CA PHE A 77 -7.97 -1.57 3.34
C PHE A 77 -6.83 -0.86 2.61
N GLU A 78 -6.70 -1.11 1.31
CA GLU A 78 -5.72 -0.46 0.44
C GLU A 78 -5.94 1.06 0.42
N SER A 79 -7.17 1.51 0.20
CA SER A 79 -7.53 2.94 0.19
C SER A 79 -7.19 3.64 1.51
N GLN A 80 -7.45 3.00 2.65
CA GLN A 80 -7.13 3.57 3.97
C GLN A 80 -5.62 3.62 4.20
N LEU A 81 -4.87 2.60 3.78
CA LEU A 81 -3.41 2.60 3.84
C LEU A 81 -2.81 3.79 3.08
N PHE A 82 -3.27 4.02 1.84
CA PHE A 82 -2.82 5.18 1.06
C PHE A 82 -3.26 6.51 1.66
N THR A 83 -4.49 6.59 2.20
CA THR A 83 -5.00 7.83 2.81
C THR A 83 -4.23 8.22 4.07
N LEU A 84 -3.88 7.23 4.91
CA LEU A 84 -3.26 7.48 6.21
C LEU A 84 -1.73 7.53 6.17
N PHE A 85 -1.13 6.80 5.24
CA PHE A 85 0.32 6.62 5.19
C PHE A 85 0.93 6.96 3.84
N GLY A 86 0.14 7.21 2.79
CA GLY A 86 0.66 7.65 1.49
C GLY A 86 1.13 9.09 1.50
N ASP A 87 1.84 9.47 0.45
CA ASP A 87 2.22 10.87 0.22
C ASP A 87 1.04 11.59 -0.46
N PRO A 88 0.43 12.61 0.18
CA PRO A 88 -0.68 13.37 -0.42
C PRO A 88 -0.30 14.07 -1.73
N HIS A 89 1.00 14.27 -1.96
CA HIS A 89 1.54 14.95 -3.12
C HIS A 89 2.22 14.00 -4.10
N GLU A 90 2.08 12.68 -3.96
CA GLU A 90 2.74 11.69 -4.83
C GLU A 90 2.50 11.98 -6.32
N VAL A 91 1.24 12.26 -6.70
CA VAL A 91 0.86 12.57 -8.08
C VAL A 91 1.50 13.88 -8.55
N ARG A 92 1.38 14.95 -7.75
CA ARG A 92 1.95 16.27 -8.09
C ARG A 92 3.47 16.23 -8.22
N LYS A 93 4.12 15.40 -7.40
CA LYS A 93 5.56 15.20 -7.44
C LYS A 93 5.97 14.45 -8.70
N ALA A 94 5.24 13.39 -9.07
CA ALA A 94 5.47 12.68 -10.32
C ALA A 94 5.27 13.58 -11.56
N GLU A 95 4.23 14.42 -11.56
CA GLU A 95 4.00 15.43 -12.61
C GLU A 95 5.16 16.43 -12.69
N ALA A 96 5.57 17.02 -11.56
CA ALA A 96 6.68 17.96 -11.52
C ALA A 96 8.03 17.33 -11.95
N GLU A 97 8.26 16.06 -11.62
CA GLU A 97 9.44 15.31 -12.08
C GLU A 97 9.41 15.13 -13.60
N LEU A 98 8.27 14.77 -14.20
CA LEU A 98 8.12 14.67 -15.65
C LEU A 98 8.35 16.02 -16.36
N ASP A 99 7.78 17.11 -15.83
CA ASP A 99 7.99 18.46 -16.38
C ASP A 99 9.48 18.86 -16.31
N SER A 100 10.16 18.54 -15.21
CA SER A 100 11.59 18.82 -15.03
C SER A 100 12.49 18.04 -15.99
N LEU A 101 12.05 16.85 -16.44
CA LEU A 101 12.77 16.02 -17.42
C LEU A 101 12.61 16.58 -18.84
N GLY A 102 11.44 17.14 -19.18
CA GLY A 102 11.17 17.75 -20.49
C GLY A 102 11.91 19.08 -20.73
N MET A 103 12.33 19.79 -19.69
CA MET A 103 12.98 21.11 -19.82
C MET A 103 14.50 21.07 -20.11
N LYS A 104 15.08 19.91 -20.43
CA LYS A 104 16.53 19.76 -20.70
C LYS A 104 16.94 19.57 -22.17
N GLU A 105 16.05 19.77 -23.15
CA GLU A 105 16.42 19.76 -24.58
C GLU A 105 16.65 21.17 -25.17
N GLY A 106 17.45 21.99 -24.47
CA GLY A 106 17.86 23.32 -24.92
C GLY A 106 19.38 23.51 -25.08
N GLY A 107 20.15 22.42 -25.06
CA GLY A 107 21.60 22.46 -25.21
C GLY A 107 22.00 22.76 -26.65
N HIS A 108 22.15 24.05 -26.97
CA HIS A 108 22.86 24.63 -28.11
C HIS A 108 23.62 23.62 -29.00
N VAL A 109 23.03 23.27 -30.15
CA VAL A 109 23.81 22.78 -31.29
C VAL A 109 24.34 24.02 -32.01
N SER A 110 25.57 24.42 -31.66
CA SER A 110 26.31 25.38 -32.48
C SER A 110 26.91 24.62 -33.67
N LEU A 111 26.46 25.01 -34.87
CA LEU A 111 27.03 24.67 -36.17
C LEU A 111 28.48 25.16 -36.30
#